data_AF-A0A6J4V114-F1
#
_entry.id   AF-A0A6J4V114-F1
#
_cell.length_a   1.000
_cell.length_b   1.000
_cell.length_c   1.000
_cell.angle_alpha   90.00
_cell.angle_beta   90.00
_cell.angle_gamma   90.00
#
_symmetry.space_group_name_H-M   'P 1'
#
loop_
_entity.id
_entity.type
_entity.pdbx_description
1 polymer ?
#
loop_
_entity_poly.entity_id
_entity_poly.type
_entity_poly.pdbx_seq_one_letter_code
_entity_poly.pdbx_strand_id
1 'polypeptide(L)'
;MGAPLWATGGDARPSTRISGGPLGWSLSYRPLPLFFSPDGTMPVMPDAAVFLVLLHAAATLFMTGLIWFVQVVHYPLFARVGGDGYRDYQSEHMRRTGWVVGPAMLAELGSGGALVWLRPAAVTDALVWLGLGLLAVVWLSTALVQVPRHDTLAGGWDERAGRELVATNWLRTAAWSARGLLVLAMLSSALAR
;
A
#
# COMPACT_ATOMS: atom_id res chain seq x y z
N MET A 1 67.51 -11.14 22.43
CA MET A 1 66.20 -10.46 22.54
C MET A 1 65.50 -10.64 21.21
N GLY A 2 64.50 -11.54 21.17
CA GLY A 2 63.83 -11.98 19.96
C GLY A 2 62.57 -11.16 19.65
N ALA A 3 62.36 -10.89 18.37
CA ALA A 3 61.12 -10.36 17.83
C ALA A 3 60.12 -11.52 17.59
N PRO A 4 58.80 -11.35 17.83
CA PRO A 4 57.85 -12.42 17.63
C PRO A 4 57.38 -12.55 16.17
N LEU A 5 57.30 -13.81 15.75
CA LEU A 5 56.61 -14.35 14.59
C LEU A 5 55.10 -14.10 14.68
N TRP A 6 54.51 -13.40 13.72
CA TRP A 6 53.18 -13.67 13.18
C TRP A 6 52.92 -12.77 11.96
N ALA A 7 53.46 -13.16 10.81
CA ALA A 7 52.92 -12.72 9.53
C ALA A 7 52.46 -13.98 8.80
N THR A 8 51.24 -13.91 8.24
CA THR A 8 50.55 -14.89 7.37
C THR A 8 49.74 -16.01 8.06
N GLY A 9 48.42 -16.05 7.78
CA GLY A 9 47.55 -17.14 8.21
C GLY A 9 46.03 -16.90 8.07
N GLY A 10 45.53 -16.90 6.82
CA GLY A 10 44.15 -17.12 6.34
C GLY A 10 42.91 -16.97 7.24
N ASP A 11 42.07 -15.97 6.93
CA ASP A 11 40.64 -15.95 7.29
C ASP A 11 39.83 -16.88 6.36
N ALA A 12 39.89 -18.19 6.61
CA ALA A 12 38.98 -19.15 5.99
C ALA A 12 37.68 -19.22 6.80
N ARG A 13 36.64 -18.50 6.37
CA ARG A 13 35.29 -18.69 6.92
C ARG A 13 34.75 -20.06 6.47
N PRO A 14 34.04 -20.82 7.33
CA PRO A 14 33.46 -22.10 6.93
C PRO A 14 32.26 -21.86 5.99
N SER A 15 32.42 -22.13 4.71
CA SER A 15 31.29 -22.32 3.79
C SER A 15 30.72 -23.72 4.01
N THR A 16 29.51 -23.84 4.57
CA THR A 16 28.84 -25.13 4.68
C THR A 16 28.37 -25.55 3.28
N ARG A 17 29.22 -26.30 2.57
CA ARG A 17 28.91 -26.88 1.26
C ARG A 17 28.16 -28.19 1.48
N ILE A 18 26.85 -28.20 1.30
CA ILE A 18 26.09 -29.45 1.22
C ILE A 18 26.23 -29.97 -0.21
N SER A 19 27.10 -30.96 -0.41
CA SER A 19 27.19 -31.70 -1.67
C SER A 19 26.33 -32.95 -1.59
N GLY A 20 25.25 -33.01 -2.37
CA GLY A 20 24.42 -34.21 -2.45
C GLY A 20 23.54 -34.19 -3.70
N GLY A 21 23.96 -34.94 -4.73
CA GLY A 21 23.14 -35.22 -5.91
C GLY A 21 23.97 -35.70 -7.10
N PRO A 22 23.54 -36.74 -7.85
CA PRO A 22 24.32 -37.37 -8.92
C PRO A 22 24.54 -36.50 -10.18
N LEU A 23 24.13 -35.23 -10.16
CA LEU A 23 24.18 -34.31 -11.31
C LEU A 23 24.92 -32.98 -11.05
N GLY A 24 25.71 -32.88 -9.97
CA GLY A 24 26.75 -31.83 -9.87
C GLY A 24 26.26 -30.37 -9.83
N TRP A 25 25.05 -30.10 -9.34
CA TRP A 25 24.56 -28.74 -9.14
C TRP A 25 25.04 -28.20 -7.79
N SER A 26 25.55 -26.96 -7.76
CA SER A 26 25.80 -26.22 -6.51
C SER A 26 24.77 -25.10 -6.38
N LEU A 27 23.79 -25.27 -5.48
CA LEU A 27 22.95 -24.16 -5.05
C LEU A 27 23.73 -23.39 -3.98
N SER A 28 24.27 -22.24 -4.37
CA SER A 28 24.75 -21.25 -3.41
C SER A 28 23.53 -20.59 -2.76
N TYR A 29 23.07 -21.13 -1.63
CA TYR A 29 22.05 -20.47 -0.83
C TYR A 29 22.67 -19.25 -0.16
N ARG A 30 22.45 -18.05 -0.74
CA ARG A 30 22.63 -16.79 -0.01
C ARG A 30 21.34 -16.57 0.78
N PRO A 31 21.35 -16.65 2.12
CA PRO A 31 20.19 -16.21 2.88
C PRO A 31 19.91 -14.75 2.52
N LEU A 32 18.65 -14.45 2.21
CA LEU A 32 18.17 -13.07 2.10
C LEU A 32 18.58 -12.33 3.39
N PRO A 33 19.21 -11.14 3.31
CA PRO A 33 19.61 -10.38 4.48
C PRO A 33 18.37 -9.74 5.08
N LEU A 34 17.49 -10.55 5.65
CA LEU A 34 16.41 -10.09 6.48
C LEU A 34 16.90 -10.23 7.93
N PHE A 35 17.31 -9.09 8.48
CA PHE A 35 17.38 -8.74 9.91
C PHE A 35 18.70 -8.87 10.70
N PHE A 36 19.85 -9.25 10.14
CA PHE A 36 21.12 -9.16 10.89
C PHE A 36 22.27 -8.55 10.09
N SER A 37 22.79 -7.43 10.60
CA SER A 37 24.07 -6.85 10.18
C SER A 37 25.21 -7.70 10.79
N PRO A 38 26.23 -8.13 10.01
CA PRO A 38 27.32 -8.98 10.52
C PRO A 38 28.15 -8.35 11.65
N ASP A 39 28.01 -7.04 11.85
CA ASP A 39 28.92 -6.22 12.65
C ASP A 39 28.33 -5.92 14.06
N GLY A 40 27.18 -6.51 14.41
CA GLY A 40 26.51 -6.27 15.69
C GLY A 40 25.84 -4.90 15.83
N THR A 41 25.85 -4.10 14.77
CA THR A 41 25.06 -2.86 14.70
C THR A 41 23.58 -3.20 14.57
N MET A 42 22.76 -2.62 15.44
CA MET A 42 21.30 -2.75 15.35
C MET A 42 20.87 -2.38 13.92
N PRO A 43 19.93 -3.12 13.30
CA PRO A 43 19.45 -2.78 11.97
C PRO A 43 19.07 -1.30 11.94
N VAL A 44 19.59 -0.57 10.94
CA VAL A 44 19.28 0.85 10.74
C VAL A 44 17.77 0.93 10.58
N MET A 45 17.08 1.35 11.64
CA MET A 45 15.66 1.61 11.57
C MET A 45 15.48 2.71 10.52
N PRO A 46 14.57 2.55 9.55
CA PRO A 46 14.25 3.64 8.63
C PRO A 46 13.98 4.89 9.46
N ASP A 47 14.54 6.02 9.03
CA ASP A 47 14.21 7.33 9.61
C ASP A 47 12.68 7.45 9.73
N ALA A 48 12.18 8.05 10.80
CA ALA A 48 10.75 8.20 11.06
C ALA A 48 10.02 8.83 9.87
N ALA A 49 10.69 9.73 9.14
CA ALA A 49 10.18 10.33 7.91
C ALA A 49 10.02 9.30 6.76
N VAL A 50 10.95 8.35 6.62
CA VAL A 50 10.87 7.27 5.63
C VAL A 50 9.77 6.28 6.01
N PHE A 51 9.67 5.93 7.29
CA PHE A 51 8.57 5.09 7.78
C PHE A 51 7.20 5.72 7.51
N LEU A 52 7.07 7.04 7.67
CA LEU A 52 5.85 7.77 7.34
C LEU A 52 5.48 7.65 5.86
N VAL A 53 6.45 7.77 4.95
CA VAL A 53 6.22 7.57 3.49
C VAL A 53 5.82 6.13 3.19
N LEU A 54 6.44 5.14 3.85
CA LEU A 54 6.08 3.73 3.70
C LEU A 54 4.65 3.45 4.16
N LEU A 55 4.24 3.98 5.31
CA LEU A 55 2.87 3.89 5.80
C LEU A 55 1.88 4.53 4.82
N HIS A 56 2.20 5.74 4.34
CA HIS A 56 1.37 6.43 3.35
C HIS A 56 1.24 5.62 2.06
N ALA A 57 2.35 5.05 1.57
CA ALA A 57 2.38 4.22 0.39
C ALA A 57 1.56 2.95 0.54
N ALA A 58 1.73 2.24 1.66
CA ALA A 58 0.99 1.02 1.95
C ALA A 58 -0.53 1.28 1.94
N ALA A 59 -0.98 2.32 2.63
CA ALA A 59 -2.40 2.70 2.66
C ALA A 59 -2.91 3.11 1.26
N THR A 60 -2.16 3.95 0.54
CA THR A 60 -2.55 4.45 -0.79
C THR A 60 -2.62 3.32 -1.83
N LEU A 61 -1.62 2.43 -1.85
CA LEU A 61 -1.57 1.31 -2.80
C LEU A 61 -2.63 0.25 -2.48
N PHE A 62 -2.88 -0.01 -1.20
CA PHE A 62 -4.00 -0.85 -0.78
C PHE A 62 -5.33 -0.29 -1.29
N MET A 63 -5.59 1.00 -1.08
CA MET A 63 -6.79 1.66 -1.57
C MET A 63 -6.87 1.67 -3.10
N THR A 64 -5.74 1.80 -3.79
CA THR A 64 -5.67 1.73 -5.25
C THR A 64 -6.07 0.35 -5.75
N GLY A 65 -5.51 -0.72 -5.20
CA GLY A 65 -5.92 -2.09 -5.56
C GLY A 65 -7.39 -2.36 -5.24
N LEU A 66 -7.83 -1.92 -4.06
CA LEU A 66 -9.20 -2.09 -3.60
C LEU A 66 -10.21 -1.36 -4.48
N ILE A 67 -9.94 -0.12 -4.89
CA ILE A 67 -10.89 0.64 -5.71
C ILE A 67 -11.02 0.04 -7.12
N TRP A 68 -9.94 -0.50 -7.69
CA TRP A 68 -9.99 -1.22 -8.96
C TRP A 68 -10.84 -2.49 -8.86
N PHE A 69 -10.64 -3.27 -7.80
CA PHE A 69 -11.47 -4.44 -7.53
C PHE A 69 -12.94 -4.06 -7.38
N VAL A 70 -13.22 -3.00 -6.62
CA VAL A 70 -14.58 -2.50 -6.42
C VAL A 70 -15.21 -2.02 -7.73
N GLN A 71 -14.47 -1.25 -8.52
CA GLN A 71 -14.95 -0.65 -9.77
C GLN A 71 -15.28 -1.70 -10.83
N VAL A 72 -14.37 -2.64 -11.06
CA VAL A 72 -14.45 -3.58 -12.20
C VAL A 72 -15.26 -4.81 -11.84
N VAL A 73 -15.15 -5.27 -10.60
CA VAL A 73 -15.76 -6.54 -10.18
C VAL A 73 -16.96 -6.27 -9.30
N HIS A 74 -16.78 -5.59 -8.17
CA HIS A 74 -17.77 -5.59 -7.10
C HIS A 74 -19.05 -4.81 -7.45
N TYR A 75 -18.93 -3.56 -7.93
CA TYR A 75 -20.11 -2.73 -8.24
C TYR A 75 -20.95 -3.28 -9.39
N PRO A 76 -20.39 -3.75 -10.52
CA PRO A 76 -21.19 -4.38 -11.57
C PRO A 76 -21.97 -5.62 -11.11
N LEU A 77 -21.42 -6.38 -10.15
CA LEU A 77 -22.08 -7.58 -9.62
C LEU A 77 -23.29 -7.29 -8.74
N PHE A 78 -23.48 -6.06 -8.24
CA PHE A 78 -24.69 -5.71 -7.49
C PHE A 78 -25.97 -5.91 -8.30
N ALA A 79 -25.92 -5.67 -9.61
CA ALA A 79 -27.05 -5.90 -10.51
C ALA A 79 -27.44 -7.37 -10.64
N ARG A 80 -26.61 -8.30 -10.14
CA ARG A 80 -26.77 -9.75 -10.30
C ARG A 80 -27.21 -10.47 -9.02
N VAL A 81 -27.35 -9.76 -7.90
CA VAL A 81 -27.72 -10.35 -6.59
C VAL A 81 -29.17 -10.85 -6.56
N GLY A 82 -30.05 -10.28 -7.39
CA GLY A 82 -31.49 -10.54 -7.34
C GLY A 82 -32.22 -9.64 -6.34
N GLY A 83 -33.56 -9.66 -6.36
CA GLY A 83 -34.38 -8.79 -5.50
C GLY A 83 -34.55 -9.30 -4.07
N ASP A 84 -34.68 -10.63 -3.91
CA ASP A 84 -34.84 -11.26 -2.60
C ASP A 84 -33.54 -11.18 -1.80
N GLY A 85 -33.59 -10.58 -0.61
CA GLY A 85 -32.42 -10.43 0.27
C GLY A 85 -31.42 -9.34 -0.13
N TYR A 86 -31.69 -8.54 -1.18
CA TYR A 86 -30.79 -7.48 -1.64
C TYR A 86 -30.47 -6.44 -0.55
N ARG A 87 -31.48 -6.05 0.24
CA ARG A 87 -31.34 -5.04 1.29
C ARG A 87 -30.41 -5.50 2.40
N ASP A 88 -30.57 -6.76 2.84
CA ASP A 88 -29.70 -7.36 3.84
C ASP A 88 -28.28 -7.51 3.31
N TYR A 89 -28.14 -7.95 2.04
CA TYR A 89 -26.86 -7.99 1.35
C TYR A 89 -26.18 -6.62 1.31
N GLN A 90 -26.89 -5.55 0.93
CA GLN A 90 -26.31 -4.20 0.84
C GLN A 90 -25.94 -3.63 2.20
N SER A 91 -26.82 -3.78 3.21
CA SER A 91 -26.52 -3.37 4.58
C SER A 91 -25.25 -4.05 5.10
N GLU A 92 -25.14 -5.36 4.89
CA GLU A 92 -23.95 -6.12 5.29
C GLU A 92 -22.71 -5.71 4.48
N HIS A 93 -22.87 -5.49 3.18
CA HIS A 93 -21.80 -5.00 2.30
C HIS A 93 -21.25 -3.66 2.81
N MET A 94 -22.10 -2.66 3.02
CA MET A 94 -21.70 -1.34 3.49
C MET A 94 -20.97 -1.43 4.83
N ARG A 95 -21.51 -2.23 5.77
CA ARG A 95 -20.87 -2.43 7.08
C ARG A 95 -19.48 -3.03 6.96
N ARG A 96 -19.35 -4.16 6.22
CA ARG A 96 -18.06 -4.86 6.04
C ARG A 96 -17.05 -4.01 5.27
N THR A 97 -17.50 -3.30 4.24
CA THR A 97 -16.64 -2.37 3.51
C THR A 97 -16.16 -1.24 4.41
N GLY A 98 -16.99 -0.71 5.30
CA GLY A 98 -16.57 0.26 6.31
C GLY A 98 -15.42 -0.24 7.20
N TRP A 99 -15.49 -1.49 7.66
CA TRP A 99 -14.42 -2.09 8.48
C TRP A 99 -13.09 -2.26 7.74
N VAL A 100 -13.12 -2.53 6.43
CA VAL A 100 -11.91 -2.74 5.63
C VAL A 100 -11.34 -1.43 5.10
N VAL A 101 -12.21 -0.56 4.56
CA VAL A 101 -11.83 0.70 3.92
C VAL A 101 -11.50 1.78 4.95
N GLY A 102 -12.30 1.88 6.03
CA GLY A 102 -12.19 2.95 7.02
C GLY A 102 -10.79 3.10 7.61
N PRO A 103 -10.18 2.02 8.15
CA PRO A 103 -8.82 2.09 8.68
C PRO A 103 -7.78 2.53 7.65
N ALA A 104 -7.86 2.02 6.42
CA ALA A 104 -6.93 2.38 5.35
C ALA A 104 -7.07 3.84 4.91
N MET A 105 -8.31 4.34 4.78
CA MET A 105 -8.57 5.75 4.46
C MET A 105 -8.12 6.70 5.56
N LEU A 106 -8.31 6.33 6.83
CA LEU A 106 -7.81 7.12 7.97
C LEU A 106 -6.28 7.13 8.02
N ALA A 107 -5.63 5.97 7.78
CA ALA A 107 -4.18 5.88 7.69
C ALA A 107 -3.65 6.74 6.53
N GLU A 108 -4.27 6.70 5.35
CA GLU A 108 -3.93 7.52 4.19
C GLU A 108 -4.06 9.02 4.49
N LEU A 109 -5.16 9.44 5.13
CA LEU A 109 -5.41 10.83 5.50
C LEU A 109 -4.43 11.33 6.57
N GLY A 110 -4.26 10.57 7.65
CA GLY A 110 -3.36 10.95 8.75
C GLY A 110 -1.91 11.03 8.29
N SER A 111 -1.44 10.02 7.54
CA SER A 111 -0.07 10.03 7.02
C SER A 111 0.14 11.10 5.95
N GLY A 112 -0.83 11.31 5.06
CA GLY A 112 -0.78 12.36 4.03
C GLY A 112 -0.72 13.77 4.65
N GLY A 113 -1.52 14.02 5.69
CA GLY A 113 -1.47 15.28 6.44
C GLY A 113 -0.15 15.47 7.19
N ALA A 114 0.38 14.41 7.80
CA ALA A 114 1.67 14.47 8.49
C ALA A 114 2.85 14.78 7.55
N LEU A 115 2.80 14.33 6.30
CA LEU A 115 3.83 14.62 5.29
C LEU A 115 3.96 16.11 4.95
N VAL A 116 2.98 16.96 5.28
CA VAL A 116 3.13 18.42 5.14
C VAL A 116 4.29 18.94 5.98
N TRP A 117 4.48 18.37 7.18
CA TRP A 117 5.45 18.83 8.18
C TRP A 117 6.64 17.90 8.32
N LEU A 118 6.44 16.60 8.10
CA LEU A 118 7.40 15.53 8.42
C LEU A 118 7.92 14.82 7.17
N ARG A 119 7.75 15.40 5.96
CA ARG A 119 8.27 14.77 4.74
C ARG A 119 9.79 14.67 4.78
N PRO A 120 10.36 13.60 4.21
CA PRO A 120 11.78 13.54 3.95
C PRO A 120 12.19 14.68 2.98
N ALA A 121 13.35 15.34 3.20
CA ALA A 121 13.86 16.43 2.35
C ALA A 121 13.85 16.16 0.81
N ALA A 122 14.18 14.94 0.40
CA ALA A 122 14.11 14.48 -0.99
C ALA A 122 12.68 14.44 -1.59
N VAL A 123 11.62 14.45 -0.78
CA VAL A 123 10.23 14.54 -1.23
C VAL A 123 9.86 16.02 -1.36
N THR A 124 9.46 16.42 -2.58
CA THR A 124 9.14 17.82 -2.87
C THR A 124 7.77 18.23 -2.32
N ASP A 125 7.62 19.53 -2.03
CA ASP A 125 6.33 20.12 -1.64
C ASP A 125 5.23 19.87 -2.68
N ALA A 126 5.59 19.96 -3.97
CA ALA A 126 4.64 19.77 -5.06
C ALA A 126 3.98 18.38 -5.03
N LEU A 127 4.75 17.33 -4.75
CA LEU A 127 4.22 15.97 -4.64
C LEU A 127 3.23 15.85 -3.47
N VAL A 128 3.53 16.46 -2.32
CA VAL A 128 2.67 16.42 -1.14
C VAL A 128 1.36 17.16 -1.39
N TRP A 129 1.42 18.39 -1.89
CA TRP A 129 0.23 19.21 -2.15
C TRP A 129 -0.66 18.64 -3.27
N LEU A 130 -0.05 18.14 -4.35
CA LEU A 130 -0.80 17.45 -5.41
C LEU A 130 -1.48 16.19 -4.86
N GLY A 131 -0.78 15.42 -4.04
CA GLY A 131 -1.34 14.29 -3.31
C GLY A 131 -2.57 14.72 -2.50
N LEU A 132 -2.43 15.70 -1.61
CA LEU A 132 -3.54 16.19 -0.78
C LEU A 132 -4.73 16.70 -1.59
N GLY A 133 -4.49 17.38 -2.71
CA GLY A 133 -5.56 17.80 -3.63
C GLY A 133 -6.34 16.60 -4.17
N LEU A 134 -5.66 15.56 -4.64
CA LEU A 134 -6.31 14.32 -5.09
C LEU A 134 -7.03 13.60 -3.94
N LEU A 135 -6.47 13.63 -2.73
CA LEU A 135 -7.13 13.04 -1.55
C LEU A 135 -8.44 13.76 -1.24
N ALA A 136 -8.43 15.10 -1.30
CA ALA A 136 -9.64 15.89 -1.10
C ALA A 136 -10.72 15.55 -2.13
N VAL A 137 -10.34 15.40 -3.42
CA VAL A 137 -11.27 14.94 -4.47
C VAL A 137 -11.87 13.58 -4.12
N VAL A 138 -11.04 12.62 -3.69
CA VAL A 138 -11.50 11.28 -3.29
C VAL A 138 -12.50 11.36 -2.13
N TRP A 139 -12.17 12.10 -1.07
CA TRP A 139 -13.01 12.22 0.13
C TRP A 139 -14.33 12.94 -0.17
N LEU A 140 -14.27 14.05 -0.90
CA LEU A 140 -15.47 14.82 -1.29
C LEU A 140 -16.37 14.00 -2.20
N SER A 141 -15.81 13.32 -3.21
CA SER A 141 -16.60 12.40 -4.05
C SER A 141 -17.24 11.33 -3.17
N THR A 142 -16.48 10.70 -2.28
CA THR A 142 -16.99 9.63 -1.42
C THR A 142 -18.20 10.10 -0.61
N ALA A 143 -18.07 11.22 0.10
CA ALA A 143 -19.11 11.74 0.97
C ALA A 143 -20.34 12.28 0.21
N LEU A 144 -20.14 12.99 -0.90
CA LEU A 144 -21.21 13.70 -1.60
C LEU A 144 -21.87 12.88 -2.71
N VAL A 145 -21.19 11.87 -3.23
CA VAL A 145 -21.61 11.12 -4.42
C VAL A 145 -21.84 9.65 -4.10
N GLN A 146 -20.86 8.98 -3.49
CA GLN A 146 -20.95 7.53 -3.26
C GLN A 146 -21.83 7.17 -2.06
N VAL A 147 -21.70 7.86 -0.92
CA VAL A 147 -22.52 7.60 0.28
C VAL A 147 -24.02 7.70 -0.04
N PRO A 148 -24.54 8.80 -0.64
CA PRO A 148 -25.98 8.90 -0.93
C PRO A 148 -26.50 7.81 -1.89
N ARG A 149 -25.66 7.34 -2.82
CA ARG A 149 -26.02 6.26 -3.75
C ARG A 149 -26.08 4.92 -3.05
N HIS A 150 -25.14 4.64 -2.15
CA HIS A 150 -25.21 3.45 -1.30
C HIS A 150 -26.42 3.49 -0.38
N ASP A 151 -26.76 4.64 0.19
CA ASP A 151 -27.98 4.79 1.00
C ASP A 151 -29.26 4.52 0.19
N THR A 152 -29.29 4.96 -1.08
CA THR A 152 -30.39 4.63 -2.01
C THR A 152 -30.47 3.12 -2.25
N LEU A 153 -29.33 2.48 -2.52
CA LEU A 153 -29.25 1.03 -2.74
C LEU A 153 -29.54 0.20 -1.48
N ALA A 154 -29.32 0.74 -0.27
CA ALA A 154 -29.70 0.09 0.98
C ALA A 154 -31.23 -0.05 1.12
N GLY A 155 -32.01 0.81 0.44
CA GLY A 155 -33.47 0.70 0.35
C GLY A 155 -33.97 -0.44 -0.56
N GLY A 156 -33.12 -0.93 -1.47
CA GLY A 156 -33.45 -1.91 -2.50
C GLY A 156 -32.65 -1.65 -3.78
N TRP A 157 -32.67 -2.60 -4.73
CA TRP A 157 -32.00 -2.38 -6.01
C TRP A 157 -32.69 -1.26 -6.79
N ASP A 158 -31.94 -0.19 -7.05
CA ASP A 158 -32.31 0.90 -7.96
C ASP A 158 -31.30 0.91 -9.13
N GLU A 159 -31.81 0.63 -10.33
CA GLU A 159 -30.95 0.49 -11.52
C GLU A 159 -30.20 1.79 -11.84
N ARG A 160 -30.85 2.95 -11.64
CA ARG A 160 -30.24 4.25 -11.90
C ARG A 160 -29.10 4.51 -10.92
N ALA A 161 -29.34 4.31 -9.62
CA ALA A 161 -28.34 4.47 -8.57
C ALA A 161 -27.16 3.51 -8.80
N GLY A 162 -27.42 2.26 -9.19
CA GLY A 162 -26.38 1.28 -9.54
C GLY A 162 -25.50 1.72 -10.72
N ARG A 163 -26.10 2.19 -11.82
CA ARG A 163 -25.35 2.71 -12.98
C ARG A 163 -24.55 3.96 -12.63
N GLU A 164 -25.15 4.90 -11.91
CA GLU A 164 -24.47 6.12 -11.49
C GLU A 164 -23.34 5.81 -10.50
N LEU A 165 -23.48 4.81 -9.63
CA LEU A 165 -22.43 4.38 -8.72
C LEU A 165 -21.19 3.90 -9.50
N VAL A 166 -21.37 3.05 -10.51
CA VAL A 166 -20.27 2.58 -11.38
C VAL A 166 -19.65 3.73 -12.17
N ALA A 167 -20.47 4.59 -12.78
CA ALA A 167 -20.00 5.68 -13.63
C ALA A 167 -19.22 6.72 -12.83
N THR A 168 -19.73 7.13 -11.67
CA THR A 168 -19.10 8.17 -10.84
C THR A 168 -17.89 7.66 -10.08
N ASN A 169 -17.80 6.37 -9.78
CA ASN A 169 -16.67 5.82 -9.05
C ASN A 169 -15.37 5.78 -9.89
N TRP A 170 -15.45 5.88 -11.22
CA TRP A 170 -14.27 6.07 -12.07
C TRP A 170 -13.43 7.29 -11.71
N LEU A 171 -14.06 8.38 -11.22
CA LEU A 171 -13.33 9.54 -10.70
C LEU A 171 -12.37 9.14 -9.57
N ARG A 172 -12.87 8.34 -8.62
CA ARG A 172 -12.08 7.84 -7.48
C ARG A 172 -11.03 6.84 -7.92
N THR A 173 -11.37 5.96 -8.86
CA THR A 173 -10.42 5.00 -9.44
C THR A 173 -9.24 5.73 -10.11
N ALA A 174 -9.52 6.76 -10.91
CA ALA A 174 -8.49 7.57 -11.53
C ALA A 174 -7.67 8.36 -10.49
N ALA A 175 -8.34 8.98 -9.52
CA ALA A 175 -7.68 9.75 -8.47
C ALA A 175 -6.75 8.88 -7.60
N TRP A 176 -7.20 7.71 -7.13
CA TRP A 176 -6.34 6.78 -6.38
C TRP A 176 -5.23 6.20 -7.26
N SER A 177 -5.47 5.92 -8.54
CA SER A 177 -4.41 5.48 -9.45
C SER A 177 -3.30 6.54 -9.60
N ALA A 178 -3.67 7.81 -9.78
CA ALA A 178 -2.73 8.92 -9.81
C ALA A 178 -1.99 9.06 -8.48
N ARG A 179 -2.68 8.93 -7.33
CA ARG A 179 -2.06 8.91 -6.00
C ARG A 179 -1.08 7.74 -5.83
N GLY A 180 -1.41 6.56 -6.36
CA GLY A 180 -0.52 5.40 -6.39
C GLY A 180 0.78 5.69 -7.12
N LEU A 181 0.73 6.34 -8.28
CA LEU A 181 1.93 6.78 -8.99
C LEU A 181 2.72 7.83 -8.21
N LEU A 182 2.03 8.81 -7.61
CA LEU A 182 2.68 9.85 -6.80
C LEU A 182 3.41 9.27 -5.60
N VAL A 183 2.81 8.33 -4.89
CA VAL A 183 3.44 7.76 -3.69
C VAL A 183 4.61 6.85 -4.05
N LEU A 184 4.58 6.19 -5.21
CA LEU A 184 5.74 5.48 -5.74
C LEU A 184 6.90 6.44 -6.09
N ALA A 185 6.59 7.63 -6.63
CA ALA A 185 7.59 8.67 -6.87
C ALA A 185 8.16 9.26 -5.55
N MET A 186 7.32 9.42 -4.51
CA MET A 186 7.78 9.80 -3.18
C MET A 186 8.72 8.73 -2.58
N LEU A 187 8.35 7.45 -2.69
CA LEU A 187 9.15 6.33 -2.24
C LEU A 187 10.50 6.26 -2.96
N SER A 188 10.51 6.35 -4.29
CA SER A 188 11.76 6.32 -5.05
C SER A 188 12.70 7.46 -4.66
N SER A 189 12.16 8.67 -4.46
CA SER A 189 12.93 9.83 -4.01
C SER A 189 13.46 9.66 -2.58
N ALA A 190 12.70 8.99 -1.70
CA ALA A 190 13.12 8.73 -0.33
C ALA A 190 14.20 7.63 -0.24
N LEU A 191 14.16 6.64 -1.13
CA LEU A 191 15.09 5.50 -1.17
C LEU A 191 16.36 5.75 -1.97
N ALA A 192 16.35 6.67 -2.94
CA ALA A 192 17.52 7.02 -3.75
C ALA A 192 18.56 7.91 -3.01
N ARG A 193 18.54 7.89 -1.68
CA ARG A 193 19.43 8.64 -0.81
C ARG A 193 20.70 7.86 -0.49
#